data_AF-A0A022RYQ8-F1
#
_entry.id   AF-A0A022RYQ8-F1
#
_cell.length_a   1.000
_cell.length_b   1.000
_cell.length_c   1.000
_cell.angle_alpha   90.00
_cell.angle_beta   90.00
_cell.angle_gamma   90.00
#
_symmetry.space_group_name_H-M   'P 1'
#
loop_
_entity.id
_entity.type
_entity.pdbx_description
1 polymer ?
#
loop_
_entity_poly.entity_id
_entity_poly.type
_entity_poly.pdbx_seq_one_letter_code
_entity_poly.pdbx_strand_id
1 'polypeptide(L)'
;MEDYYKQVLSAGERLISLIALALDLEENFFHDVGAFNPPNGFLRLLHYPGELSSSNEEIYGASAHSDYGMITLLATDGVGGLQVCKEKLKKPHVWEDVQHISGAFIVNIGDMMERWTNCLFRSTLHRVMPRGQERYSVTSCSCLTIHLLIKPLVIKALRSN
;
A
#
# COMPACT_ATOMS: atom_id res chain seq x y z
N MET A 1 20.23 2.84 6.22
CA MET A 1 19.04 2.13 5.69
C MET A 1 18.40 1.21 6.72
N GLU A 2 19.16 0.48 7.54
CA GLU A 2 18.59 -0.38 8.58
C GLU A 2 17.73 0.35 9.61
N ASP A 3 18.16 1.52 10.09
CA ASP A 3 17.37 2.30 11.04
C ASP A 3 16.06 2.79 10.42
N TYR A 4 16.12 3.28 9.18
CA TYR A 4 14.92 3.65 8.43
C TYR A 4 13.96 2.47 8.28
N TYR A 5 14.48 1.28 7.93
CA TYR A 5 13.69 0.06 7.84
C TYR A 5 12.97 -0.27 9.16
N LYS A 6 13.69 -0.26 10.28
CA LYS A 6 13.11 -0.53 11.61
C LYS A 6 12.01 0.47 11.98
N GLN A 7 12.26 1.76 11.73
CA GLN A 7 11.30 2.83 12.05
C GLN A 7 10.03 2.71 11.20
N VAL A 8 10.17 2.46 9.89
CA VAL A 8 9.03 2.32 8.98
C VAL A 8 8.24 1.04 9.27
N LEU A 9 8.92 -0.07 9.61
CA LEU A 9 8.26 -1.31 10.02
C LEU A 9 7.43 -1.08 11.30
N SER A 10 8.01 -0.43 12.31
CA SER A 10 7.30 -0.08 13.54
C SER A 10 6.11 0.86 13.29
N ALA A 11 6.25 1.83 12.39
CA ALA A 11 5.13 2.69 11.99
C ALA A 11 4.01 1.89 11.31
N GLY A 12 4.37 0.94 10.44
CA GLY A 12 3.42 0.05 9.78
C GLY A 12 2.67 -0.85 10.76
N GLU A 13 3.36 -1.46 11.72
CA GLU A 13 2.74 -2.27 12.78
C GLU A 13 1.73 -1.46 13.59
N ARG A 14 2.09 -0.24 14.00
CA ARG A 14 1.19 0.67 14.71
C ARG A 14 -0.05 1.03 13.89
N LEU A 15 0.10 1.27 12.58
CA LEU A 15 -1.04 1.52 11.69
C LEU A 15 -1.94 0.28 11.58
N ILE A 16 -1.37 -0.93 11.53
CA ILE A 16 -2.15 -2.16 11.50
C ILE A 16 -2.93 -2.36 12.82
N SER A 17 -2.36 -2.02 13.97
CA SER A 17 -3.07 -2.01 15.25
C SER A 17 -4.25 -1.03 15.26
N LEU A 18 -4.10 0.17 14.66
CA LEU A 18 -5.21 1.10 14.49
C LEU A 18 -6.29 0.56 13.55
N ILE A 19 -5.91 -0.18 12.51
CA ILE A 19 -6.87 -0.88 11.64
C ILE A 19 -7.63 -1.94 12.43
N ALA A 20 -6.98 -2.68 13.32
CA ALA A 20 -7.67 -3.66 14.18
C ALA A 20 -8.76 -2.98 15.04
N LEU A 21 -8.42 -1.86 15.67
CA LEU A 21 -9.38 -1.07 16.45
C LEU A 21 -10.54 -0.55 15.59
N ALA A 22 -10.26 -0.08 14.36
CA ALA A 22 -11.29 0.37 13.43
C ALA A 22 -12.23 -0.76 12.97
N LEU A 23 -11.81 -2.03 13.11
CA LEU A 23 -12.60 -3.22 12.85
C LEU A 23 -13.33 -3.77 14.08
N ASP A 24 -13.28 -3.05 15.21
CA ASP A 24 -13.82 -3.49 16.52
C ASP A 24 -13.15 -4.80 17.03
N LEU A 25 -11.84 -4.90 16.80
CA LEU A 25 -10.99 -5.99 17.29
C LEU A 25 -10.04 -5.47 18.37
N GLU A 26 -9.40 -6.38 19.09
CA GLU A 26 -8.32 -6.01 20.01
C GLU A 26 -7.14 -5.40 19.25
N GLU A 27 -6.46 -4.42 19.85
CA GLU A 27 -5.34 -3.69 19.24
C GLU A 27 -4.21 -4.62 18.74
N ASN A 28 -3.97 -5.71 19.48
CA ASN A 28 -2.93 -6.69 19.20
C ASN A 28 -3.41 -7.86 18.34
N PHE A 29 -4.65 -7.82 17.83
CA PHE A 29 -5.26 -8.94 17.13
C PHE A 29 -4.37 -9.53 16.02
N PHE A 30 -3.82 -8.67 15.13
CA PHE A 30 -2.95 -9.12 14.05
C PHE A 30 -1.60 -9.65 14.55
N HIS A 31 -1.09 -9.15 15.67
CA HIS A 31 0.11 -9.70 16.29
C HIS A 31 -0.17 -11.12 16.82
N ASP A 32 -1.27 -11.31 17.54
CA ASP A 32 -1.58 -12.55 18.26
C ASP A 32 -1.91 -13.71 17.34
N VAL A 33 -2.50 -13.43 16.18
CA VAL A 33 -2.70 -14.38 15.09
C VAL A 33 -1.42 -14.68 14.28
N GLY A 34 -0.29 -14.08 14.67
CA GLY A 34 1.02 -14.33 14.08
C GLY A 34 1.26 -13.61 12.76
N ALA A 35 0.61 -12.46 12.51
CA ALA A 35 0.78 -11.75 11.25
C ALA A 35 2.23 -11.30 10.99
N PHE A 36 2.96 -11.05 12.08
CA PHE A 36 4.32 -10.52 12.06
C PHE A 36 5.40 -11.58 12.40
N ASN A 37 5.10 -12.88 12.34
CA ASN A 37 6.03 -13.92 12.82
C ASN A 37 6.32 -15.07 11.81
N PRO A 38 7.46 -15.02 11.07
CA PRO A 38 8.53 -14.04 11.19
C PRO A 38 8.16 -12.69 10.53
N PRO A 39 8.83 -11.60 10.92
CA PRO A 39 8.59 -10.28 10.34
C PRO A 39 9.08 -10.28 8.90
N ASN A 40 8.13 -10.20 7.95
CA ASN A 40 8.41 -10.20 6.52
C ASN A 40 8.19 -8.80 5.94
N GLY A 41 8.96 -7.82 6.39
CA GLY A 41 9.02 -6.52 5.73
C GLY A 41 10.03 -6.53 4.58
N PHE A 42 9.79 -5.74 3.53
CA PHE A 42 10.85 -5.37 2.59
C PHE A 42 10.78 -3.89 2.23
N LEU A 43 11.94 -3.31 1.92
CA LEU A 43 12.05 -2.00 1.30
C LEU A 43 12.38 -2.16 -0.17
N ARG A 44 11.77 -1.34 -1.03
CA ARG A 44 12.23 -1.13 -2.41
C ARG A 44 12.63 0.32 -2.59
N LEU A 45 13.86 0.51 -3.04
CA LEU A 45 14.39 1.79 -3.49
C LEU A 45 14.13 1.86 -4.99
N LEU A 46 13.29 2.80 -5.41
CA LEU A 46 12.81 2.90 -6.78
C LEU A 46 13.31 4.21 -7.39
N HIS A 47 13.93 4.09 -8.56
CA HIS A 47 14.32 5.21 -9.41
C HIS A 47 13.55 5.10 -10.72
N TYR A 48 12.84 6.16 -11.07
CA TYR A 48 12.12 6.31 -12.34
C TYR A 48 12.85 7.38 -13.17
N PRO A 49 13.41 7.02 -14.34
CA PRO A 49 14.07 7.97 -15.22
C PRO A 49 13.13 9.08 -15.68
N GLY A 50 13.68 10.29 -15.88
CA GLY A 50 12.93 11.44 -16.39
C GLY A 50 12.72 11.43 -17.90
N GLU A 51 13.38 10.55 -18.64
CA GLU A 51 13.27 10.49 -20.10
C GLU A 51 11.87 10.02 -20.53
N LEU A 52 11.20 10.84 -21.33
CA LEU A 52 10.00 10.46 -22.05
C LEU A 52 10.45 9.88 -23.39
N SER A 53 10.10 8.63 -23.72
CA SER A 53 10.38 8.14 -25.08
C SER A 53 9.60 8.96 -26.09
N SER A 54 10.18 9.07 -27.27
CA SER A 54 9.53 9.63 -28.47
C SER A 54 8.61 8.62 -29.17
N SER A 55 8.35 7.45 -28.58
CA SER A 55 7.48 6.44 -29.18
C SER A 55 6.02 6.71 -28.82
N ASN A 56 5.09 6.39 -29.73
CA ASN A 56 3.63 6.50 -29.50
C ASN A 56 3.09 5.45 -28.50
N GLU A 57 3.96 4.75 -27.78
CA GLU A 57 3.58 3.74 -26.79
C GLU A 57 3.41 4.38 -25.41
N GLU A 58 2.37 4.01 -24.67
CA GLU A 58 2.22 4.45 -23.29
C GLU A 58 3.35 3.87 -22.44
N ILE A 59 4.31 4.72 -22.05
CA ILE A 59 5.32 4.33 -21.07
C ILE A 59 4.75 4.45 -19.67
N TYR A 60 4.88 3.36 -18.94
CA TYR A 60 4.62 3.30 -17.51
C TYR A 60 5.94 3.26 -16.76
N GLY A 61 6.10 4.09 -15.72
CA GLY A 61 7.14 3.86 -14.72
C GLY A 61 6.86 2.58 -13.95
N ALA A 62 5.58 2.37 -13.61
CA ALA A 62 5.05 1.11 -13.12
C ALA A 62 3.64 0.92 -13.67
N SER A 63 3.35 -0.24 -14.26
CA SER A 63 2.03 -0.57 -14.80
C SER A 63 0.99 -0.66 -13.69
N ALA A 64 -0.30 -0.71 -14.05
CA ALA A 64 -1.39 -0.83 -13.09
C ALA A 64 -1.30 -2.13 -12.29
N HIS A 65 -1.21 -2.03 -10.95
CA HIS A 65 -1.15 -3.17 -10.03
C HIS A 65 -1.71 -2.83 -8.65
N SER A 66 -1.87 -3.86 -7.82
CA SER A 66 -2.10 -3.76 -6.38
C SER A 66 -0.93 -4.39 -5.62
N ASP A 67 -0.73 -3.96 -4.38
CA ASP A 67 0.31 -4.50 -3.52
C ASP A 67 -0.18 -5.75 -2.79
N TYR A 68 0.66 -6.78 -2.71
CA TYR A 68 0.27 -8.07 -2.11
C TYR A 68 0.10 -8.02 -0.58
N GLY A 69 0.79 -7.11 0.14
CA GLY A 69 0.86 -7.11 1.60
C GLY A 69 -0.40 -6.61 2.33
N MET A 70 -0.27 -6.29 3.62
CA MET A 70 -1.37 -5.68 4.39
C MET A 70 -1.49 -4.19 4.09
N ILE A 71 -0.38 -3.48 4.22
CA ILE A 71 -0.27 -2.06 3.93
C ILE A 71 1.09 -1.74 3.29
N THR A 72 1.12 -0.66 2.53
CA THR A 72 2.33 -0.07 1.97
C THR A 72 2.51 1.34 2.49
N LEU A 73 3.70 1.67 2.99
CA LEU A 73 4.10 3.05 3.29
C LEU A 73 5.10 3.51 2.23
N LEU A 74 4.77 4.61 1.56
CA LEU A 74 5.54 5.14 0.44
C LEU A 74 6.02 6.55 0.77
N ALA A 75 7.34 6.73 0.81
CA ALA A 75 7.99 8.02 0.81
C ALA A 75 8.36 8.40 -0.63
N THR A 76 8.15 9.67 -0.99
CA THR A 76 8.51 10.22 -2.30
C THR A 76 9.33 11.49 -2.14
N ASP A 77 10.13 11.81 -3.14
CA ASP A 77 10.92 13.05 -3.25
C ASP A 77 10.11 14.30 -3.63
N GLY A 78 8.79 14.16 -3.75
CA GLY A 78 7.90 15.24 -4.19
C GLY A 78 7.57 15.24 -5.68
N VAL A 79 8.28 14.46 -6.50
CA VAL A 79 7.97 14.34 -7.92
C VAL A 79 6.70 13.50 -8.10
N GLY A 80 5.74 14.08 -8.80
CA GLY A 80 4.44 13.45 -9.08
C GLY A 80 4.55 12.25 -10.02
N GLY A 81 3.41 11.64 -10.34
CA GLY A 81 3.34 10.51 -11.27
C GLY A 81 2.61 9.29 -10.71
N LEU A 82 2.51 9.16 -9.39
CA LEU A 82 1.65 8.14 -8.79
C LEU A 82 0.18 8.47 -9.04
N GLN A 83 -0.54 7.50 -9.59
CA GLN A 83 -1.97 7.55 -9.81
C GLN A 83 -2.67 6.37 -9.14
N VAL A 84 -3.87 6.61 -8.61
CA VAL A 84 -4.72 5.60 -7.97
C VAL A 84 -6.07 5.51 -8.65
N CYS A 85 -6.67 4.32 -8.62
CA CYS A 85 -8.04 4.07 -9.07
C CYS A 85 -8.86 3.58 -7.88
N LYS A 86 -9.73 4.44 -7.35
CA LYS A 86 -10.56 4.14 -6.17
C LYS A 86 -11.53 2.98 -6.41
N GLU A 87 -12.05 2.89 -7.63
CA GLU A 87 -13.07 1.91 -8.02
C GLU A 87 -12.45 0.85 -8.94
N LYS A 88 -11.53 0.04 -8.42
CA LYS A 88 -10.73 -0.92 -9.20
C LYS A 88 -11.55 -1.92 -10.04
N LEU A 89 -12.80 -2.19 -9.65
CA LEU A 89 -13.69 -3.13 -10.34
C LEU A 89 -14.55 -2.46 -11.41
N LYS A 90 -14.70 -1.13 -11.40
CA LYS A 90 -15.52 -0.40 -12.38
C LYS A 90 -14.71 -0.17 -13.66
N LYS A 91 -15.39 -0.26 -14.80
CA LYS A 91 -14.84 0.06 -16.12
C LYS A 91 -15.66 1.20 -16.75
N PRO A 92 -15.01 2.20 -17.40
CA PRO A 92 -13.56 2.38 -17.50
C PRO A 92 -12.91 2.75 -16.15
N HIS A 93 -11.61 2.48 -16.00
CA HIS A 93 -10.87 2.91 -14.81
C HIS A 93 -10.74 4.44 -14.81
N VAL A 94 -11.01 5.06 -13.66
CA VAL A 94 -10.78 6.49 -13.44
C VAL A 94 -9.54 6.63 -12.56
N TRP A 95 -8.51 7.25 -13.12
CA TRP A 95 -7.22 7.46 -12.46
C TRP A 95 -7.15 8.86 -11.88
N GLU A 96 -6.71 8.96 -10.62
CA GLU A 96 -6.52 10.22 -9.90
C GLU A 96 -5.06 10.35 -9.49
N ASP A 97 -4.46 11.53 -9.71
CA ASP A 97 -3.11 11.83 -9.25
C ASP A 97 -3.05 11.94 -7.72
N VAL A 98 -2.04 11.32 -7.12
CA VAL A 98 -1.77 11.44 -5.69
C VAL A 98 -0.90 12.67 -5.47
N GLN A 99 -1.43 13.64 -4.72
CA GLN A 99 -0.68 14.84 -4.36
C GLN A 99 0.39 14.52 -3.31
N HIS A 100 1.58 15.08 -3.50
CA HIS A 100 2.64 14.99 -2.50
C HIS A 100 2.35 15.94 -1.33
N ILE A 101 2.61 15.44 -0.12
CA ILE A 101 2.59 16.24 1.11
C ILE A 101 3.96 16.08 1.77
N SER A 102 4.66 17.19 1.98
CA SER A 102 5.99 17.19 2.57
C SER A 102 5.97 16.63 3.99
N GLY A 103 6.90 15.70 4.28
CA GLY A 103 6.99 15.04 5.59
C GLY A 103 5.93 13.96 5.85
N ALA A 104 5.09 13.62 4.86
CA ALA A 104 4.07 12.59 4.98
C ALA A 104 4.41 11.32 4.18
N PHE A 105 3.89 10.19 4.64
CA PHE A 105 3.84 8.96 3.87
C PHE A 105 2.53 8.86 3.10
N ILE A 106 2.59 8.34 1.88
CA ILE A 106 1.42 7.81 1.19
C ILE A 106 1.19 6.40 1.71
N VAL A 107 -0.03 6.07 2.14
CA VAL A 107 -0.38 4.76 2.69
C VAL A 107 -1.41 4.09 1.80
N ASN A 108 -1.09 2.88 1.32
CA ASN A 108 -2.02 2.04 0.55
C ASN A 108 -2.42 0.81 1.35
N ILE A 109 -3.67 0.38 1.20
CA ILE A 109 -4.12 -0.96 1.59
C ILE A 109 -3.69 -1.96 0.52
N GLY A 110 -3.19 -3.11 0.95
CA GLY A 110 -2.83 -4.22 0.07
C GLY A 110 -3.84 -5.38 0.09
N ASP A 111 -3.60 -6.35 -0.78
CA ASP A 111 -4.51 -7.45 -1.08
C ASP A 111 -4.76 -8.36 0.12
N MET A 112 -3.77 -8.54 1.00
CA MET A 112 -3.97 -9.34 2.21
C MET A 112 -4.93 -8.67 3.18
N MET A 113 -4.83 -7.36 3.39
CA MET A 113 -5.77 -6.65 4.26
C MET A 113 -7.18 -6.63 3.67
N GLU A 114 -7.31 -6.49 2.34
CA GLU A 114 -8.60 -6.64 1.67
C GLU A 114 -9.21 -8.02 1.92
N ARG A 115 -8.41 -9.08 1.85
CA ARG A 115 -8.87 -10.44 2.11
C ARG A 115 -9.27 -10.66 3.57
N TRP A 116 -8.48 -10.19 4.54
CA TRP A 116 -8.79 -10.29 5.97
C TRP A 116 -10.11 -9.60 6.29
N THR A 117 -10.29 -8.40 5.77
CA THR A 117 -11.46 -7.58 6.09
C THR A 117 -12.67 -7.86 5.23
N ASN A 118 -12.62 -8.92 4.42
CA ASN A 118 -13.68 -9.32 3.52
C ASN A 118 -14.16 -8.16 2.62
N CYS A 119 -13.20 -7.45 2.02
CA CYS A 119 -13.39 -6.30 1.14
C CYS A 119 -13.94 -5.02 1.81
N LEU A 120 -13.95 -4.94 3.15
CA LEU A 120 -14.30 -3.70 3.86
C LEU A 120 -13.24 -2.62 3.62
N PHE A 121 -11.96 -2.93 3.80
CA PHE A 121 -10.88 -2.13 3.26
C PHE A 121 -10.47 -2.70 1.92
N ARG A 122 -10.42 -1.86 0.88
CA ARG A 122 -10.10 -2.30 -0.48
C ARG A 122 -8.66 -1.95 -0.82
N SER A 123 -7.97 -2.93 -1.38
CA SER A 123 -6.64 -2.78 -1.94
C SER A 123 -6.65 -1.77 -3.08
N THR A 124 -5.67 -0.89 -3.09
CA THR A 124 -5.65 0.27 -3.98
C THR A 124 -4.96 -0.08 -5.31
N LEU A 125 -5.73 -0.08 -6.40
CA LEU A 125 -5.15 -0.19 -7.74
C LEU A 125 -4.40 1.09 -8.06
N HIS A 126 -3.12 0.99 -8.41
CA HIS A 126 -2.27 2.15 -8.65
C HIS A 126 -1.27 1.92 -9.79
N ARG A 127 -0.76 3.01 -10.35
CA ARG A 127 0.25 3.03 -11.42
C ARG A 127 1.17 4.23 -11.27
N VAL A 128 2.32 4.20 -11.94
CA VAL A 128 3.24 5.35 -11.99
C VAL A 128 3.42 5.79 -13.44
N MET A 129 3.07 7.05 -13.71
CA MET A 129 3.27 7.70 -15.01
C MET A 129 4.55 8.53 -14.99
N PRO A 130 5.37 8.50 -16.06
CA PRO A 130 6.53 9.36 -16.18
C PRO A 130 6.10 10.83 -16.32
N ARG A 131 6.89 11.75 -15.75
CA ARG A 131 6.59 13.20 -15.71
C ARG A 131 7.67 14.08 -16.34
N GLY A 132 8.58 13.50 -17.14
CA GLY A 132 9.68 14.25 -17.74
C GLY A 132 10.79 14.63 -16.74
N GLN A 133 10.72 14.10 -15.52
CA GLN A 133 11.64 14.40 -14.41
C GLN A 133 11.97 13.09 -13.70
N GLU A 134 13.20 12.95 -13.25
CA GLU A 134 13.59 11.82 -12.41
C GLU A 134 12.75 11.81 -11.14
N ARG A 135 12.31 10.62 -10.73
CA ARG A 135 11.54 10.42 -9.52
C ARG A 135 12.17 9.32 -8.68
N TYR A 136 12.38 9.60 -7.41
CA TYR A 136 12.84 8.66 -6.41
C TYR A 136 11.72 8.37 -5.42
N SER A 137 11.60 7.09 -5.06
CA SER A 137 10.67 6.71 -3.99
C SER A 137 11.18 5.52 -3.22
N VAL A 138 10.81 5.48 -1.94
CA VAL A 138 11.10 4.36 -1.04
C VAL A 138 9.77 3.80 -0.59
N THR A 139 9.49 2.56 -1.02
CA THR A 139 8.29 1.84 -0.60
C THR A 139 8.66 0.77 0.42
N SER A 140 7.87 0.66 1.48
CA SER A 140 7.90 -0.46 2.41
C SER A 140 6.59 -1.22 2.34
N CYS A 141 6.67 -2.53 2.24
CA CYS A 141 5.51 -3.39 2.39
C CYS A 141 5.59 -4.12 3.73
N SER A 142 4.57 -3.97 4.56
CA SER A 142 4.38 -4.81 5.74
C SER A 142 3.72 -6.10 5.27
N CYS A 143 4.54 -7.11 4.94
CA CYS A 143 4.05 -8.41 4.52
C CYS A 143 3.86 -9.32 5.73
N LEU A 144 2.82 -10.12 5.64
CA LEU A 144 2.49 -11.19 6.56
C LEU A 144 3.54 -12.31 6.50
N THR A 145 3.50 -13.17 7.52
CA THR A 145 4.01 -14.53 7.41
C THR A 145 3.34 -15.28 6.27
N ILE A 146 4.12 -15.69 5.26
CA ILE A 146 3.65 -16.33 4.01
C ILE A 146 2.85 -17.63 4.27
N HIS A 147 3.03 -18.25 5.44
CA HIS A 147 2.36 -19.49 5.83
C HIS A 147 1.07 -19.31 6.63
N LEU A 148 0.69 -18.06 6.95
CA LEU A 148 -0.53 -17.82 7.73
C LEU A 148 -1.77 -17.97 6.83
N LEU A 149 -2.67 -18.88 7.20
CA LEU A 149 -3.93 -19.06 6.49
C LEU A 149 -4.85 -17.86 6.76
N ILE A 150 -5.01 -17.01 5.74
CA ILE A 150 -5.90 -15.85 5.81
C ILE A 150 -7.35 -16.30 5.65
N LYS A 151 -8.08 -16.33 6.77
CA LYS A 151 -9.53 -16.49 6.76
C LYS A 151 -10.19 -15.10 6.82
N PRO A 152 -11.18 -14.81 5.96
CA PRO A 152 -11.95 -13.58 6.09
C PRO A 152 -12.56 -13.47 7.48
N LEU A 153 -12.35 -12.32 8.12
CA LEU A 153 -12.96 -12.01 9.40
C LEU A 153 -14.46 -11.85 9.21
N VAL A 154 -15.24 -12.45 10.11
CA VAL A 154 -16.66 -12.15 10.24
C VAL A 154 -16.76 -10.87 11.07
N ILE A 155 -16.51 -9.73 10.42
CA ILE A 155 -16.68 -8.43 11.05
C ILE A 155 -18.18 -8.22 11.18
N LYS A 156 -18.68 -8.02 12.41
CA LYS A 156 -20.01 -7.46 12.62
C LYS A 156 -19.94 -6.04 12.09
N ALA A 157 -20.16 -5.89 10.77
CA ALA A 157 -20.11 -4.61 10.12
C ALA A 157 -20.92 -3.61 10.94
N LEU A 158 -20.38 -2.40 11.07
CA LEU A 158 -21.10 -1.17 11.35
C LEU A 158 -22.37 -1.15 10.49
N ARG A 159 -23.43 -1.79 10.96
CA ARG A 159 -24.78 -1.59 10.45
C ARG A 159 -25.15 -0.21 10.96
N SER A 160 -24.86 0.79 10.16
CA SER A 160 -25.50 2.09 10.29
C SER A 160 -27.01 1.85 10.33
N ASN A 161 -27.65 2.33 11.41
CA ASN A 161 -29.09 2.56 11.45
C ASN A 161 -29.53 3.47 10.29
#